data_AF-A0A1Q8AV33-F1
#
_entry.id   AF-A0A1Q8AV33-F1
#
_cell.length_a   1.000
_cell.length_b   1.000
_cell.length_c   1.000
_cell.angle_alpha   90.00
_cell.angle_beta   90.00
_cell.angle_gamma   90.00
#
_symmetry.space_group_name_H-M   'P 1'
#
loop_
_entity.id
_entity.type
_entity.pdbx_description
1 polymer ?
#
loop_
_entity_poly.entity_id
_entity_poly.type
_entity_poly.pdbx_seq_one_letter_code
_entity_poly.pdbx_strand_id
1 'polypeptide(L)'
;MPKRRTSGVPRELVVLVVTAALCATALIGARFRHARLLTRALPAVFGAPKAAHLPPPPPTAAGKGPLVQSSNLVYEGAFRVPGDTINGTSFAYGGTALGFNPARQSLFIVGHDWHQKVAEIAIPDIRHSSALLRLATATVLQPFTDVTEGKMGQVGPNTVKVGGLLAYRGQLYLSAYVYYDGAGTQVVSHFVSAPDLTASGDARGPYQVGTLGAGFVSGYFGAVPPAWQDALGGPVINGNCCLGVISRTSYGPALFAIDPAKLGTTDPLPATPLVYYPSKHPLADWDSTSPLFNGTTEMRGVVFHQGTRSVLFFGRHGLGTFCYGPGTSDAAKAGQPAEGGVDRWCYDPSTESKGTHAYPYTYYVWAYDANDLAAVKDGQKAPWDVKPYATWPLVLPFSEEGHAVLNGAAYDPETGRLFLSQGFGDGELPVIHVFTIQTR
;
A
#
# COMPACT_ATOMS: atom_id res chain seq x y z
N MET A 1 -47.03 -60.39 28.05
CA MET A 1 -46.45 -60.43 29.42
C MET A 1 -44.96 -60.11 29.31
N PRO A 2 -44.30 -59.51 30.33
CA PRO A 2 -44.56 -58.18 30.93
C PRO A 2 -43.26 -57.31 30.87
N LYS A 3 -43.14 -56.03 31.27
CA LYS A 3 -43.94 -54.93 31.90
C LYS A 3 -43.24 -53.63 31.41
N ARG A 4 -43.86 -52.54 30.94
CA ARG A 4 -44.81 -51.57 31.54
C ARG A 4 -44.33 -50.87 32.85
N ARG A 5 -44.11 -49.54 32.76
CA ARG A 5 -44.46 -48.41 33.69
C ARG A 5 -43.40 -47.31 33.61
N THR A 6 -43.65 -46.08 33.14
CA THR A 6 -44.53 -44.94 33.57
C THR A 6 -44.00 -44.09 34.74
N SER A 7 -44.08 -42.76 34.53
CA SER A 7 -44.32 -41.66 35.51
C SER A 7 -43.27 -41.34 36.59
N GLY A 8 -42.99 -40.05 36.77
CA GLY A 8 -42.31 -39.52 37.97
C GLY A 8 -41.93 -38.04 37.90
N VAL A 9 -42.88 -37.13 38.14
CA VAL A 9 -42.60 -35.74 38.54
C VAL A 9 -42.78 -35.62 40.06
N PRO A 10 -41.86 -34.95 40.75
CA PRO A 10 -42.15 -34.08 41.89
C PRO A 10 -41.60 -32.65 41.61
N ARG A 11 -42.21 -31.49 41.93
CA ARG A 11 -43.29 -31.08 42.86
C ARG A 11 -43.14 -31.65 44.28
N GLU A 12 -43.01 -30.86 45.35
CA GLU A 12 -43.17 -29.40 45.55
C GLU A 12 -42.61 -29.04 46.95
N LEU A 13 -42.41 -27.74 47.25
CA LEU A 13 -42.52 -27.03 48.56
C LEU A 13 -41.72 -25.70 48.49
N VAL A 14 -42.17 -24.52 48.95
CA VAL A 14 -43.50 -24.10 49.46
C VAL A 14 -43.61 -22.53 49.46
N VAL A 15 -44.73 -21.98 48.94
CA VAL A 15 -45.56 -20.82 49.42
C VAL A 15 -44.88 -19.41 49.65
N LEU A 16 -45.44 -18.22 49.30
CA LEU A 16 -46.66 -17.49 49.78
C LEU A 16 -46.97 -16.29 48.79
N VAL A 17 -48.17 -16.11 48.17
CA VAL A 17 -49.33 -15.21 48.56
C VAL A 17 -49.04 -13.68 48.41
N VAL A 18 -49.82 -12.77 47.75
CA VAL A 18 -51.20 -12.81 47.15
C VAL A 18 -51.55 -11.65 46.14
N THR A 19 -52.83 -11.59 45.70
CA THR A 19 -53.73 -10.63 44.96
C THR A 19 -53.65 -9.09 45.28
N ALA A 20 -54.32 -8.08 44.65
CA ALA A 20 -55.47 -7.95 43.70
C ALA A 20 -55.47 -6.63 42.85
N ALA A 21 -56.63 -6.19 42.31
CA ALA A 21 -56.78 -5.36 41.10
C ALA A 21 -57.49 -3.96 41.20
N LEU A 22 -57.22 -3.10 40.19
CA LEU A 22 -58.06 -2.09 39.50
C LEU A 22 -58.83 -0.92 40.20
N CYS A 23 -58.68 0.28 39.59
CA CYS A 23 -59.67 1.35 39.29
C CYS A 23 -59.80 2.69 40.09
N ALA A 24 -60.00 3.77 39.28
CA ALA A 24 -60.78 5.03 39.50
C ALA A 24 -60.13 6.35 40.01
N THR A 25 -59.70 7.19 39.05
CA THR A 25 -60.01 8.65 38.85
C THR A 25 -60.10 9.68 40.01
N ALA A 26 -59.38 10.82 39.89
CA ALA A 26 -59.96 12.17 39.66
C ALA A 26 -58.89 13.32 39.52
N LEU A 27 -59.29 14.43 38.89
CA LEU A 27 -58.50 15.54 38.33
C LEU A 27 -57.78 16.50 39.30
N ILE A 28 -56.73 17.17 38.80
CA ILE A 28 -56.44 18.65 38.73
C ILE A 28 -54.99 18.80 38.17
N GLY A 29 -54.60 19.72 37.29
CA GLY A 29 -55.36 20.78 36.60
C GLY A 29 -54.57 22.10 36.40
N ALA A 30 -53.42 22.11 35.71
CA ALA A 30 -52.71 23.36 35.32
C ALA A 30 -51.84 23.18 34.05
N ARG A 31 -51.70 24.24 33.22
CA ARG A 31 -51.13 24.23 31.85
C ARG A 31 -49.77 24.92 31.75
N PHE A 32 -48.79 24.32 31.06
CA PHE A 32 -47.74 25.01 30.27
C PHE A 32 -47.32 24.09 29.10
N ARG A 33 -47.78 24.35 27.86
CA ARG A 33 -47.08 25.09 26.78
C ARG A 33 -45.75 24.48 26.30
N HIS A 34 -45.82 23.83 25.13
CA HIS A 34 -44.80 23.78 24.05
C HIS A 34 -43.32 23.58 24.44
N ALA A 35 -42.82 22.35 24.25
CA ALA A 35 -41.44 22.13 23.80
C ALA A 35 -41.35 20.82 22.97
N ARG A 36 -41.11 20.93 21.66
CA ARG A 36 -40.52 19.83 20.89
C ARG A 36 -39.08 19.69 21.39
N LEU A 37 -38.75 18.62 22.13
CA LEU A 37 -37.34 18.32 22.35
C LEU A 37 -36.74 17.81 21.04
N LEU A 38 -35.87 18.64 20.46
CA LEU A 38 -34.91 18.22 19.46
C LEU A 38 -33.96 17.22 20.09
N THR A 39 -33.92 15.99 19.58
CA THR A 39 -32.86 15.02 19.87
C THR A 39 -31.57 15.51 19.20
N ARG A 40 -30.90 16.47 19.84
CA ARG A 40 -29.64 17.03 19.35
C ARG A 40 -28.55 15.98 19.57
N ALA A 41 -28.16 15.30 18.49
CA ALA A 41 -27.02 14.39 18.51
C ALA A 41 -25.78 15.14 19.03
N LEU A 42 -25.21 14.65 20.13
CA LEU A 42 -23.90 15.08 20.60
C LEU A 42 -22.85 14.46 19.66
N PRO A 43 -21.99 15.24 19.00
CA PRO A 43 -20.86 14.67 18.28
C PRO A 43 -19.93 14.00 19.29
N ALA A 44 -19.49 12.78 18.98
CA ALA A 44 -18.57 12.05 19.85
C ALA A 44 -17.22 12.77 19.91
N VAL A 45 -16.93 13.43 21.03
CA VAL A 45 -15.62 14.07 21.29
C VAL A 45 -14.62 13.01 21.74
N PHE A 46 -14.28 12.10 20.83
CA PHE A 46 -13.12 11.22 20.90
C PHE A 46 -12.23 11.46 19.68
N GLY A 47 -11.85 12.73 19.47
CA GLY A 47 -10.69 13.03 18.66
C GLY A 47 -9.46 12.54 19.40
N ALA A 48 -8.73 11.59 18.80
CA ALA A 48 -7.40 11.23 19.29
C ALA A 48 -6.55 12.50 19.43
N PRO A 49 -5.68 12.60 20.46
CA PRO A 49 -4.83 13.77 20.61
C PRO A 49 -4.00 13.93 19.33
N LYS A 50 -4.21 15.06 18.63
CA LYS A 50 -3.38 15.43 17.49
C LYS A 50 -1.94 15.44 17.98
N ALA A 51 -1.16 14.44 17.57
CA ALA A 51 0.26 14.35 17.89
C ALA A 51 0.91 15.72 17.59
N ALA A 52 1.98 16.07 18.31
CA ALA A 52 2.69 17.33 18.06
C ALA A 52 3.40 17.25 16.69
N HIS A 53 2.63 17.48 15.63
CA HIS A 53 3.09 17.37 14.25
C HIS A 53 4.17 18.42 14.04
N LEU A 54 5.35 17.97 13.58
CA LEU A 54 6.35 18.87 13.05
C LEU A 54 5.69 19.72 11.94
N PRO A 55 5.96 21.04 11.89
CA PRO A 55 5.45 21.85 10.79
C PRO A 55 5.99 21.31 9.47
N PRO A 56 5.21 21.36 8.37
CA PRO A 56 5.65 20.85 7.08
C PRO A 56 7.01 21.47 6.70
N PRO A 57 7.92 20.68 6.12
CA PRO A 57 9.18 21.21 5.61
C PRO A 57 8.87 22.34 4.61
N PRO A 58 9.58 23.48 4.70
CA PRO A 58 9.30 24.62 3.83
C PRO A 58 9.50 24.21 2.37
N PRO A 59 8.60 24.61 1.45
CA PRO A 59 8.79 24.37 0.02
C PRO A 59 10.14 24.90 -0.43
N THR A 60 10.88 24.08 -1.16
CA THR A 60 12.12 24.49 -1.82
C THR A 60 11.88 24.50 -3.32
N ALA A 61 12.41 25.52 -4.01
CA ALA A 61 12.33 25.64 -5.46
C ALA A 61 13.00 24.46 -6.17
N ALA A 62 12.49 24.07 -7.35
CA ALA A 62 13.23 23.19 -8.25
C ALA A 62 14.66 23.71 -8.50
N GLY A 63 15.61 22.79 -8.69
CA GLY A 63 17.04 23.13 -8.70
C GLY A 63 17.69 23.21 -7.32
N LYS A 64 16.93 23.20 -6.21
CA LYS A 64 17.44 23.44 -4.85
C LYS A 64 16.92 22.42 -3.84
N GLY A 65 17.55 22.40 -2.66
CA GLY A 65 17.19 21.54 -1.53
C GLY A 65 18.25 20.47 -1.25
N PRO A 66 18.25 19.88 -0.04
CA PRO A 66 19.17 18.81 0.32
C PRO A 66 18.81 17.48 -0.38
N LEU A 67 19.81 16.63 -0.52
CA LEU A 67 19.64 15.21 -0.85
C LEU A 67 19.40 14.44 0.46
N VAL A 68 18.37 13.59 0.46
CA VAL A 68 18.03 12.73 1.59
C VAL A 68 19.02 11.56 1.68
N GLN A 69 19.68 11.42 2.82
CA GLN A 69 20.50 10.26 3.14
C GLN A 69 19.76 9.32 4.09
N SER A 70 20.30 8.12 4.33
CA SER A 70 19.74 7.17 5.29
C SER A 70 19.53 7.77 6.69
N SER A 71 20.47 8.61 7.16
CA SER A 71 20.41 9.31 8.44
C SER A 71 19.34 10.40 8.54
N ASN A 72 18.73 10.80 7.42
CA ASN A 72 17.62 11.76 7.43
C ASN A 72 16.25 11.09 7.68
N LEU A 73 16.14 9.76 7.57
CA LEU A 73 14.91 9.05 7.89
C LEU A 73 14.83 8.83 9.41
N VAL A 74 13.82 9.43 10.04
CA VAL A 74 13.57 9.32 11.48
C VAL A 74 12.35 8.45 11.72
N TYR A 75 12.49 7.41 12.54
CA TYR A 75 11.41 6.49 12.84
C TYR A 75 10.53 7.04 13.97
N GLU A 76 9.23 7.23 13.68
CA GLU A 76 8.24 7.73 14.64
C GLU A 76 7.58 6.57 15.43
N GLY A 77 7.51 5.38 14.82
CA GLY A 77 6.88 4.19 15.39
C GLY A 77 6.03 3.44 14.39
N ALA A 78 5.13 2.58 14.89
CA ALA A 78 4.24 1.79 14.05
C ALA A 78 2.82 1.66 14.64
N PHE A 79 1.92 1.10 13.83
CA PHE A 79 0.60 0.63 14.25
C PHE A 79 0.17 -0.61 13.46
N ARG A 80 -0.75 -1.38 14.04
CA ARG A 80 -1.34 -2.60 13.46
C ARG A 80 -2.58 -2.25 12.66
N VAL A 81 -2.89 -3.06 11.65
CA VAL A 81 -4.22 -3.04 10.99
C VAL A 81 -5.22 -3.89 11.77
N PRO A 82 -6.55 -3.72 11.57
CA PRO A 82 -7.57 -4.63 12.08
C PRO A 82 -7.31 -6.09 11.67
N GLY A 83 -7.50 -7.03 12.60
CA GLY A 83 -7.41 -8.47 12.32
C GLY A 83 -8.73 -9.12 11.89
N ASP A 84 -9.85 -8.42 12.02
CA ASP A 84 -11.19 -8.96 11.78
C ASP A 84 -11.51 -9.14 10.29
N THR A 85 -12.42 -10.06 10.00
CA THR A 85 -13.05 -10.18 8.67
C THR A 85 -14.16 -9.13 8.53
N ILE A 86 -14.01 -8.25 7.54
CA ILE A 86 -14.87 -7.10 7.27
C ILE A 86 -15.35 -7.20 5.82
N ASN A 87 -16.66 -7.13 5.58
CA ASN A 87 -17.29 -7.29 4.25
C ASN A 87 -16.77 -8.52 3.45
N GLY A 88 -16.57 -9.65 4.15
CA GLY A 88 -16.14 -10.93 3.57
C GLY A 88 -14.64 -11.06 3.26
N THR A 89 -13.79 -10.14 3.72
CA THR A 89 -12.32 -10.25 3.56
C THR A 89 -11.58 -9.63 4.76
N SER A 90 -10.27 -9.79 4.86
CA SER A 90 -9.42 -9.18 5.89
C SER A 90 -8.22 -8.45 5.28
N PHE A 91 -7.31 -7.97 6.13
CA PHE A 91 -5.98 -7.49 5.74
C PHE A 91 -4.90 -8.58 5.67
N ALA A 92 -5.23 -9.85 5.96
CA ALA A 92 -4.29 -10.97 5.90
C ALA A 92 -3.71 -11.10 4.48
N TYR A 93 -2.41 -11.35 4.36
CA TYR A 93 -1.67 -11.35 3.08
C TYR A 93 -1.79 -10.05 2.26
N GLY A 94 -2.28 -8.97 2.88
CA GLY A 94 -2.61 -7.70 2.22
C GLY A 94 -1.75 -6.53 2.70
N GLY A 95 -2.31 -5.33 2.65
CA GLY A 95 -1.61 -4.09 2.97
C GLY A 95 -0.87 -3.48 1.78
N THR A 96 -1.20 -3.89 0.56
CA THR A 96 -0.55 -3.37 -0.65
C THR A 96 -1.11 -2.02 -1.07
N ALA A 97 -0.36 -1.33 -1.94
CA ALA A 97 -0.82 -0.15 -2.67
C ALA A 97 -1.38 0.98 -1.77
N LEU A 98 -0.68 1.29 -0.66
CA LEU A 98 -1.07 2.38 0.24
C LEU A 98 -1.30 3.70 -0.50
N GLY A 99 -2.38 4.41 -0.15
CA GLY A 99 -2.65 5.77 -0.60
C GLY A 99 -3.09 6.65 0.57
N PHE A 100 -2.43 7.79 0.81
CA PHE A 100 -2.84 8.72 1.86
C PHE A 100 -4.06 9.54 1.41
N ASN A 101 -5.06 9.68 2.28
CA ASN A 101 -6.22 10.53 2.06
C ASN A 101 -6.12 11.82 2.90
N PRO A 102 -5.71 12.96 2.31
CA PRO A 102 -5.55 14.21 3.06
C PRO A 102 -6.88 14.75 3.61
N ALA A 103 -8.02 14.43 2.99
CA ALA A 103 -9.33 14.91 3.42
C ALA A 103 -9.85 14.28 4.72
N ARG A 104 -9.32 13.10 5.09
CA ARG A 104 -9.69 12.37 6.32
C ARG A 104 -8.49 12.03 7.20
N GLN A 105 -7.25 12.34 6.78
CA GLN A 105 -6.00 12.06 7.48
C GLN A 105 -5.87 10.56 7.82
N SER A 106 -6.07 9.75 6.79
CA SER A 106 -6.30 8.30 6.81
C SER A 106 -5.54 7.62 5.67
N LEU A 107 -5.55 6.28 5.64
CA LEU A 107 -4.95 5.49 4.57
C LEU A 107 -6.01 4.67 3.83
N PHE A 108 -6.04 4.80 2.52
CA PHE A 108 -6.56 3.77 1.63
C PHE A 108 -5.53 2.65 1.49
N ILE A 109 -6.00 1.40 1.52
CA ILE A 109 -5.15 0.22 1.62
C ILE A 109 -5.85 -0.99 1.03
N VAL A 110 -5.14 -1.79 0.22
CA VAL A 110 -5.69 -3.03 -0.35
C VAL A 110 -5.64 -4.14 0.71
N GLY A 111 -6.73 -4.88 0.83
CA GLY A 111 -6.84 -6.04 1.72
C GLY A 111 -6.21 -7.30 1.13
N HIS A 112 -6.80 -8.44 1.45
CA HIS A 112 -6.34 -9.77 1.07
C HIS A 112 -5.95 -9.91 -0.41
N ASP A 113 -4.78 -10.51 -0.66
CA ASP A 113 -4.15 -10.62 -1.98
C ASP A 113 -5.05 -11.28 -3.05
N TRP A 114 -5.93 -12.20 -2.67
CA TRP A 114 -6.85 -12.84 -3.62
C TRP A 114 -8.09 -11.99 -3.97
N HIS A 115 -8.46 -11.04 -3.11
CA HIS A 115 -9.71 -10.28 -3.24
C HIS A 115 -9.52 -8.89 -3.82
N GLN A 116 -8.34 -8.29 -3.67
CA GLN A 116 -7.95 -7.00 -4.29
C GLN A 116 -8.91 -5.82 -3.99
N LYS A 117 -9.67 -5.91 -2.90
CA LYS A 117 -10.57 -4.85 -2.42
C LYS A 117 -9.82 -3.80 -1.62
N VAL A 118 -10.25 -2.55 -1.74
CA VAL A 118 -9.71 -1.39 -0.99
C VAL A 118 -10.57 -1.13 0.24
N ALA A 119 -9.95 -0.86 1.38
CA ALA A 119 -10.59 -0.27 2.55
C ALA A 119 -9.93 1.08 2.90
N GLU A 120 -10.61 1.89 3.71
CA GLU A 120 -10.00 3.06 4.36
C GLU A 120 -9.85 2.81 5.86
N ILE A 121 -8.67 3.09 6.41
CA ILE A 121 -8.38 2.98 7.86
C ILE A 121 -7.95 4.32 8.45
N ALA A 122 -8.36 4.58 9.69
CA ALA A 122 -7.87 5.70 10.48
C ALA A 122 -6.41 5.45 10.88
N ILE A 123 -5.61 6.52 10.94
CA ILE A 123 -4.27 6.46 11.53
C ILE A 123 -4.42 6.62 13.06
N PRO A 124 -4.08 5.60 13.88
CA PRO A 124 -4.19 5.66 15.33
C PRO A 124 -2.96 6.33 15.96
N ASP A 125 -2.82 6.25 17.30
CA ASP A 125 -1.58 6.64 17.98
C ASP A 125 -0.37 5.89 17.38
N ILE A 126 0.61 6.64 16.89
CA ILE A 126 1.90 6.09 16.45
C ILE A 126 2.72 5.76 17.70
N ARG A 127 3.18 4.51 17.82
CA ARG A 127 3.90 4.05 19.02
C ARG A 127 5.26 3.48 18.65
N HIS A 128 6.30 4.03 19.27
CA HIS A 128 7.66 3.52 19.15
C HIS A 128 7.82 2.29 20.06
N SER A 129 7.73 1.08 19.49
CA SER A 129 7.96 -0.18 20.19
C SER A 129 8.35 -1.29 19.21
N SER A 130 9.15 -2.25 19.67
CA SER A 130 9.43 -3.53 19.01
C SER A 130 8.52 -4.68 19.50
N ALA A 131 7.51 -4.39 20.32
CA ALA A 131 6.53 -5.38 20.77
C ALA A 131 5.15 -5.09 20.14
N LEU A 132 4.65 -6.00 19.28
CA LEU A 132 3.39 -5.84 18.55
C LEU A 132 2.20 -5.51 19.47
N LEU A 133 2.09 -6.18 20.61
CA LEU A 133 1.03 -5.96 21.61
C LEU A 133 1.06 -4.57 22.28
N ARG A 134 2.11 -3.77 22.08
CA ARG A 134 2.20 -2.38 22.58
C ARG A 134 1.77 -1.35 21.53
N LEU A 135 1.75 -1.71 20.25
CA LEU A 135 1.28 -0.84 19.18
C LEU A 135 -0.22 -0.51 19.35
N ALA A 136 -0.67 0.59 18.74
CA ALA A 136 -2.09 0.81 18.55
C ALA A 136 -2.59 -0.01 17.35
N THR A 137 -3.89 -0.32 17.32
CA THR A 137 -4.55 -0.90 16.15
C THR A 137 -5.43 0.16 15.50
N ALA A 138 -5.32 0.30 14.18
CA ALA A 138 -6.18 1.20 13.39
C ALA A 138 -7.64 0.75 13.42
N THR A 139 -8.56 1.64 13.06
CA THR A 139 -9.99 1.32 12.88
C THR A 139 -10.37 1.48 11.41
N VAL A 140 -11.27 0.63 10.91
CA VAL A 140 -11.82 0.79 9.55
C VAL A 140 -12.79 1.97 9.54
N LEU A 141 -12.58 2.90 8.62
CA LEU A 141 -13.47 4.02 8.31
C LEU A 141 -14.41 3.69 7.14
N GLN A 142 -13.91 2.95 6.15
CA GLN A 142 -14.70 2.46 5.01
C GLN A 142 -14.38 0.99 4.76
N PRO A 143 -15.39 0.12 4.65
CA PRO A 143 -15.19 -1.33 4.50
C PRO A 143 -14.55 -1.67 3.15
N PHE A 144 -14.10 -2.92 3.02
CA PHE A 144 -13.51 -3.42 1.79
C PHE A 144 -14.50 -3.42 0.62
N THR A 145 -14.21 -2.60 -0.40
CA THR A 145 -14.98 -2.50 -1.66
C THR A 145 -14.08 -2.77 -2.87
N ASP A 146 -14.64 -3.38 -3.92
CA ASP A 146 -14.02 -3.34 -5.25
C ASP A 146 -14.32 -1.99 -5.90
N VAL A 147 -13.35 -1.07 -5.82
CA VAL A 147 -13.44 0.30 -6.35
C VAL A 147 -13.35 0.36 -7.89
N THR A 148 -13.23 -0.80 -8.55
CA THR A 148 -13.30 -0.93 -10.01
C THR A 148 -14.65 -1.45 -10.51
N GLU A 149 -15.58 -1.82 -9.61
CA GLU A 149 -16.91 -2.35 -9.97
C GLU A 149 -16.84 -3.57 -10.91
N GLY A 150 -15.93 -4.51 -10.64
CA GLY A 150 -15.70 -5.70 -11.45
C GLY A 150 -14.91 -5.46 -12.74
N LYS A 151 -14.45 -4.23 -13.02
CA LYS A 151 -13.77 -3.88 -14.27
C LYS A 151 -12.29 -4.29 -14.31
N MET A 152 -11.69 -4.76 -13.20
CA MET A 152 -10.30 -5.28 -13.20
C MET A 152 -10.03 -6.33 -14.28
N GLY A 153 -10.99 -7.19 -14.64
CA GLY A 153 -10.83 -8.19 -15.71
C GLY A 153 -10.59 -7.60 -17.11
N GLN A 154 -10.88 -6.31 -17.32
CA GLN A 154 -10.62 -5.61 -18.58
C GLN A 154 -9.14 -5.21 -18.74
N VAL A 155 -8.34 -5.34 -17.67
CA VAL A 155 -6.89 -5.10 -17.69
C VAL A 155 -6.14 -6.21 -18.43
N GLY A 156 -6.62 -7.45 -18.32
CA GLY A 156 -6.04 -8.60 -19.00
C GLY A 156 -6.62 -9.94 -18.51
N PRO A 157 -6.35 -11.05 -19.22
CA PRO A 157 -7.02 -12.33 -19.01
C PRO A 157 -6.48 -13.15 -17.82
N ASN A 158 -5.30 -12.81 -17.28
CA ASN A 158 -4.66 -13.53 -16.19
C ASN A 158 -4.93 -12.83 -14.83
N THR A 159 -4.37 -13.35 -13.73
CA THR A 159 -4.47 -12.72 -12.40
C THR A 159 -4.06 -11.25 -12.43
N VAL A 160 -4.99 -10.35 -12.11
CA VAL A 160 -4.77 -8.90 -12.02
C VAL A 160 -4.60 -8.50 -10.54
N LYS A 161 -3.69 -7.57 -10.28
CA LYS A 161 -3.38 -7.01 -8.95
C LYS A 161 -3.46 -5.50 -8.99
N VAL A 162 -3.91 -4.88 -7.91
CA VAL A 162 -3.83 -3.44 -7.67
C VAL A 162 -2.37 -3.07 -7.38
N GLY A 163 -1.83 -2.12 -8.14
CA GLY A 163 -0.43 -1.69 -8.04
C GLY A 163 -0.21 -0.41 -7.23
N GLY A 164 -1.24 0.43 -7.11
CA GLY A 164 -1.15 1.72 -6.42
C GLY A 164 -2.51 2.37 -6.24
N LEU A 165 -2.64 3.18 -5.19
CA LEU A 165 -3.79 4.03 -4.90
C LEU A 165 -3.34 5.48 -4.72
N LEU A 166 -4.18 6.43 -5.14
CA LEU A 166 -3.93 7.86 -4.96
C LEU A 166 -5.24 8.62 -4.75
N ALA A 167 -5.39 9.29 -3.61
CA ALA A 167 -6.43 10.29 -3.42
C ALA A 167 -5.94 11.64 -3.97
N TYR A 168 -6.58 12.16 -5.03
CA TYR A 168 -6.18 13.42 -5.66
C TYR A 168 -7.41 14.21 -6.15
N ARG A 169 -7.48 15.49 -5.76
CA ARG A 169 -8.57 16.45 -6.13
C ARG A 169 -9.99 15.88 -5.98
N GLY A 170 -10.24 15.11 -4.91
CA GLY A 170 -11.55 14.54 -4.62
C GLY A 170 -11.93 13.29 -5.43
N GLN A 171 -10.98 12.66 -6.13
CA GLN A 171 -11.13 11.35 -6.75
C GLN A 171 -10.13 10.35 -6.16
N LEU A 172 -10.46 9.06 -6.22
CA LEU A 172 -9.56 7.95 -5.98
C LEU A 172 -9.08 7.41 -7.33
N TYR A 173 -7.78 7.43 -7.53
CA TYR A 173 -7.12 6.82 -8.68
C TYR A 173 -6.52 5.49 -8.26
N LEU A 174 -6.63 4.49 -9.15
CA LEU A 174 -6.12 3.15 -8.95
C LEU A 174 -5.33 2.73 -10.19
N SER A 175 -4.22 2.03 -10.00
CA SER A 175 -3.50 1.32 -11.07
C SER A 175 -3.60 -0.20 -10.84
N ALA A 176 -3.62 -0.97 -11.92
CA ALA A 176 -3.68 -2.42 -11.87
C ALA A 176 -2.76 -3.07 -12.91
N TYR A 177 -2.08 -4.15 -12.51
CA TYR A 177 -1.13 -4.89 -13.34
C TYR A 177 -1.54 -6.36 -13.46
N VAL A 178 -1.28 -6.95 -14.62
CA VAL A 178 -1.34 -8.41 -14.78
C VAL A 178 -0.09 -9.00 -14.11
N TYR A 179 -0.29 -9.88 -13.12
CA TYR A 179 0.78 -10.45 -12.29
C TYR A 179 1.82 -11.22 -13.11
N TYR A 180 1.35 -11.98 -14.10
CA TYR A 180 2.18 -12.68 -15.07
C TYR A 180 1.56 -12.55 -16.47
N ASP A 181 2.22 -11.84 -17.35
CA ASP A 181 1.81 -11.65 -18.75
C ASP A 181 3.03 -11.86 -19.65
N GLY A 182 3.23 -13.13 -20.00
CA GLY A 182 4.28 -13.62 -20.90
C GLY A 182 4.08 -13.24 -22.37
N ALA A 183 2.91 -12.72 -22.74
CA ALA A 183 2.67 -12.20 -24.08
C ALA A 183 3.11 -10.73 -24.21
N GLY A 184 3.24 -10.00 -23.10
CA GLY A 184 3.61 -8.58 -23.11
C GLY A 184 2.47 -7.65 -23.54
N THR A 185 1.21 -8.10 -23.48
CA THR A 185 0.09 -7.45 -24.18
C THR A 185 -0.72 -6.45 -23.36
N GLN A 186 -0.50 -6.35 -22.04
CA GLN A 186 -1.21 -5.37 -21.21
C GLN A 186 -0.86 -3.92 -21.59
N VAL A 187 -1.85 -3.16 -22.09
CA VAL A 187 -1.73 -1.73 -22.44
C VAL A 187 -2.52 -0.78 -21.54
N VAL A 188 -3.66 -1.22 -20.99
CA VAL A 188 -4.48 -0.43 -20.06
C VAL A 188 -4.22 -0.85 -18.60
N SER A 189 -4.38 0.08 -17.67
CA SER A 189 -4.12 -0.20 -16.23
C SER A 189 -4.82 0.72 -15.23
N HIS A 190 -5.27 1.92 -15.63
CA HIS A 190 -5.64 2.95 -14.65
C HIS A 190 -7.15 3.18 -14.57
N PHE A 191 -7.65 3.33 -13.35
CA PHE A 191 -9.06 3.55 -13.03
C PHE A 191 -9.26 4.84 -12.22
N VAL A 192 -10.50 5.34 -12.22
CA VAL A 192 -10.92 6.47 -11.38
C VAL A 192 -12.29 6.19 -10.77
N SER A 193 -12.44 6.39 -9.47
CA SER A 193 -13.71 6.36 -8.73
C SER A 193 -13.73 7.47 -7.67
N ALA A 194 -14.80 7.55 -6.89
CA ALA A 194 -14.90 8.42 -5.72
C ALA A 194 -14.05 7.88 -4.55
N PRO A 195 -13.57 8.78 -3.66
CA PRO A 195 -12.93 8.38 -2.40
C PRO A 195 -13.95 7.89 -1.34
N ASP A 196 -15.25 7.98 -1.63
CA ASP A 196 -16.28 7.29 -0.87
C ASP A 196 -16.43 5.87 -1.44
N LEU A 197 -15.94 4.87 -0.71
CA LEU A 197 -15.94 3.46 -1.11
C LEU A 197 -17.34 2.82 -1.02
N THR A 198 -18.37 3.60 -0.68
CA THR A 198 -19.79 3.19 -0.76
C THR A 198 -20.51 3.76 -1.98
N ALA A 199 -19.84 4.62 -2.76
CA ALA A 199 -20.32 5.03 -4.07
C ALA A 199 -20.36 3.83 -5.05
N SER A 200 -21.23 3.94 -6.05
CA SER A 200 -21.41 2.89 -7.06
C SER A 200 -21.95 3.47 -8.37
N GLY A 201 -21.52 2.92 -9.49
CA GLY A 201 -21.82 3.42 -10.84
C GLY A 201 -20.89 4.54 -11.29
N ASP A 202 -19.77 4.76 -10.58
CA ASP A 202 -18.85 5.87 -10.77
C ASP A 202 -17.42 5.45 -11.13
N ALA A 203 -17.08 4.16 -11.02
CA ALA A 203 -15.79 3.65 -11.48
C ALA A 203 -15.64 3.76 -13.01
N ARG A 204 -14.54 4.36 -13.45
CA ARG A 204 -14.18 4.59 -14.86
C ARG A 204 -12.84 3.95 -15.18
N GLY A 205 -12.66 3.51 -16.42
CA GLY A 205 -11.48 2.76 -16.88
C GLY A 205 -11.75 1.26 -17.05
N PRO A 206 -10.71 0.45 -17.35
CA PRO A 206 -9.31 0.84 -17.34
C PRO A 206 -8.93 1.73 -18.54
N TYR A 207 -8.00 2.64 -18.32
CA TYR A 207 -7.44 3.56 -19.32
C TYR A 207 -5.96 3.28 -19.55
N GLN A 208 -5.45 3.69 -20.71
CA GLN A 208 -4.03 3.63 -21.06
C GLN A 208 -3.28 4.86 -20.55
N VAL A 209 -2.06 4.66 -20.05
CA VAL A 209 -1.14 5.71 -19.62
C VAL A 209 0.19 5.53 -20.35
N GLY A 210 0.61 6.53 -21.11
CA GLY A 210 1.78 6.45 -21.99
C GLY A 210 1.65 5.40 -23.11
N THR A 211 2.79 5.02 -23.69
CA THR A 211 2.87 4.11 -24.84
C THR A 211 3.90 2.98 -24.71
N LEU A 212 4.63 2.92 -23.59
CA LEU A 212 5.64 1.88 -23.33
C LEU A 212 5.06 0.53 -22.86
N GLY A 213 3.73 0.45 -22.69
CA GLY A 213 3.04 -0.70 -22.12
C GLY A 213 2.81 -0.57 -20.61
N ALA A 214 1.74 -1.19 -20.12
CA ALA A 214 1.28 -0.99 -18.74
C ALA A 214 2.30 -1.47 -17.70
N GLY A 215 3.20 -2.41 -18.04
CA GLY A 215 4.26 -2.91 -17.17
C GLY A 215 5.21 -1.84 -16.60
N PHE A 216 5.24 -0.63 -17.19
CA PHE A 216 6.03 0.51 -16.71
C PHE A 216 5.27 1.49 -15.80
N VAL A 217 3.93 1.45 -15.76
CA VAL A 217 3.07 2.50 -15.15
C VAL A 217 1.99 1.96 -14.20
N SER A 218 1.75 0.65 -14.21
CA SER A 218 0.66 -0.03 -13.49
C SER A 218 0.89 -0.25 -11.98
N GLY A 219 1.74 0.57 -11.35
CA GLY A 219 2.18 0.43 -9.97
C GLY A 219 1.93 1.68 -9.14
N TYR A 220 2.87 2.01 -8.25
CA TYR A 220 2.80 3.09 -7.28
C TYR A 220 2.49 4.47 -7.87
N PHE A 221 1.97 5.35 -7.01
CA PHE A 221 1.81 6.78 -7.24
C PHE A 221 2.56 7.57 -6.17
N GLY A 222 2.96 8.79 -6.51
CA GLY A 222 3.45 9.79 -5.56
C GLY A 222 3.04 11.20 -6.01
N ALA A 223 2.77 12.09 -5.06
CA ALA A 223 2.55 13.51 -5.37
C ALA A 223 3.89 14.20 -5.70
N VAL A 224 3.89 15.11 -6.67
CA VAL A 224 5.03 15.99 -6.94
C VAL A 224 4.86 17.27 -6.10
N PRO A 225 5.85 17.67 -5.28
CA PRO A 225 5.76 18.92 -4.53
C PRO A 225 5.53 20.11 -5.47
N PRO A 226 4.70 21.11 -5.10
CA PRO A 226 4.24 22.13 -6.05
C PRO A 226 5.34 22.84 -6.84
N ALA A 227 6.49 23.10 -6.20
CA ALA A 227 7.65 23.76 -6.77
C ALA A 227 8.45 22.92 -7.80
N TRP A 228 8.15 21.62 -7.93
CA TRP A 228 8.79 20.70 -8.88
C TRP A 228 7.88 20.27 -10.04
N GLN A 229 6.59 20.62 -10.02
CA GLN A 229 5.62 20.17 -11.04
C GLN A 229 6.01 20.60 -12.45
N ASP A 230 6.46 21.85 -12.65
CA ASP A 230 6.89 22.36 -13.95
C ASP A 230 8.22 21.73 -14.41
N ALA A 231 9.11 21.46 -13.45
CA ALA A 231 10.43 20.85 -13.69
C ALA A 231 10.33 19.36 -14.02
N LEU A 232 9.27 18.66 -13.59
CA LEU A 232 9.02 17.25 -13.94
C LEU A 232 7.90 17.07 -14.98
N GLY A 233 7.09 18.10 -15.26
CA GLY A 233 6.02 18.06 -16.25
C GLY A 233 4.67 17.53 -15.77
N GLY A 234 4.41 17.46 -14.46
CA GLY A 234 3.11 17.02 -13.94
C GLY A 234 2.96 17.07 -12.41
N PRO A 235 1.71 17.05 -11.89
CA PRO A 235 1.40 17.06 -10.46
C PRO A 235 1.65 15.74 -9.73
N VAL A 236 1.76 14.63 -10.46
CA VAL A 236 1.85 13.27 -9.92
C VAL A 236 2.92 12.50 -10.67
N ILE A 237 3.67 11.69 -9.94
CA ILE A 237 4.56 10.67 -10.48
C ILE A 237 3.92 9.30 -10.33
N ASN A 238 4.05 8.47 -11.37
CA ASN A 238 3.51 7.12 -11.42
C ASN A 238 4.51 6.20 -12.14
N GLY A 239 4.56 4.93 -11.75
CA GLY A 239 5.51 3.97 -12.29
C GLY A 239 5.22 2.56 -11.79
N ASN A 240 6.06 1.60 -12.20
CA ASN A 240 6.02 0.24 -11.68
C ASN A 240 7.41 -0.42 -11.78
N CYS A 241 7.66 -1.41 -10.92
CA CYS A 241 8.79 -2.35 -10.96
C CYS A 241 8.48 -3.50 -9.97
N CYS A 242 8.98 -4.72 -10.11
CA CYS A 242 9.82 -5.27 -11.15
C CYS A 242 9.18 -6.61 -11.54
N LEU A 243 8.14 -6.53 -12.38
CA LEU A 243 7.19 -7.62 -12.57
C LEU A 243 7.82 -8.86 -13.23
N GLY A 244 7.21 -10.02 -12.97
CA GLY A 244 7.54 -11.26 -13.67
C GLY A 244 7.42 -11.10 -15.19
N VAL A 245 8.28 -11.79 -15.93
CA VAL A 245 8.55 -11.51 -17.37
C VAL A 245 9.17 -10.11 -17.53
N ILE A 246 10.34 -9.91 -16.90
CA ILE A 246 11.02 -8.61 -16.74
C ILE A 246 11.16 -7.79 -18.04
N SER A 247 11.24 -8.44 -19.20
CA SER A 247 11.28 -7.78 -20.52
C SER A 247 10.04 -6.92 -20.87
N ARG A 248 8.91 -7.10 -20.17
CA ARG A 248 7.68 -6.28 -20.31
C ARG A 248 7.70 -4.96 -19.51
N THR A 249 8.72 -4.77 -18.68
CA THR A 249 8.76 -3.77 -17.60
C THR A 249 10.19 -3.21 -17.48
N SER A 250 10.44 -2.47 -16.40
CA SER A 250 11.70 -1.78 -16.16
C SER A 250 12.62 -2.62 -15.27
N TYR A 251 13.90 -2.72 -15.67
CA TYR A 251 14.98 -3.39 -14.96
C TYR A 251 15.56 -2.43 -13.90
N GLY A 252 14.75 -2.08 -12.90
CA GLY A 252 14.93 -0.94 -12.00
C GLY A 252 13.69 -0.04 -12.01
N PRO A 253 13.56 0.98 -11.15
CA PRO A 253 12.33 1.75 -11.06
C PRO A 253 11.99 2.44 -12.38
N ALA A 254 10.72 2.38 -12.77
CA ALA A 254 10.17 3.26 -13.78
C ALA A 254 9.43 4.42 -13.09
N LEU A 255 9.48 5.61 -13.68
CA LEU A 255 8.77 6.79 -13.20
C LEU A 255 8.45 7.75 -14.33
N PHE A 256 7.20 8.21 -14.34
CA PHE A 256 6.67 9.15 -15.31
C PHE A 256 5.87 10.22 -14.57
N ALA A 257 5.98 11.48 -14.99
CA ALA A 257 5.05 12.52 -14.56
C ALA A 257 3.75 12.41 -15.37
N ILE A 258 2.61 12.49 -14.67
CA ILE A 258 1.27 12.43 -15.23
C ILE A 258 0.37 13.50 -14.59
N ASP A 259 -0.70 13.87 -15.29
CA ASP A 259 -1.81 14.65 -14.73
C ASP A 259 -3.06 13.76 -14.67
N PRO A 260 -3.34 13.10 -13.54
CA PRO A 260 -4.39 12.10 -13.47
C PRO A 260 -5.79 12.71 -13.63
N ALA A 261 -5.96 14.03 -13.44
CA ALA A 261 -7.23 14.72 -13.72
C ALA A 261 -7.64 14.65 -15.20
N LYS A 262 -6.72 14.34 -16.12
CA LYS A 262 -7.00 14.13 -17.55
C LYS A 262 -7.35 12.67 -17.89
N LEU A 263 -7.19 11.72 -16.98
CA LEU A 263 -7.42 10.30 -17.24
C LEU A 263 -8.87 10.06 -17.70
N GLY A 264 -9.04 9.40 -18.86
CA GLY A 264 -10.33 9.19 -19.50
C GLY A 264 -10.91 10.41 -20.25
N THR A 265 -10.23 11.55 -20.25
CA THR A 265 -10.53 12.71 -21.13
C THR A 265 -9.44 12.95 -22.18
N THR A 266 -8.26 12.36 -21.98
CA THR A 266 -7.19 12.21 -22.96
C THR A 266 -6.76 10.75 -22.95
N ASP A 267 -6.73 10.11 -24.12
CA ASP A 267 -6.44 8.69 -24.28
C ASP A 267 -5.48 8.47 -25.47
N PRO A 268 -4.30 7.85 -25.26
CA PRO A 268 -3.72 7.51 -23.96
C PRO A 268 -3.44 8.77 -23.12
N LEU A 269 -3.49 8.66 -21.79
CA LEU A 269 -3.05 9.75 -20.92
C LEU A 269 -1.54 9.99 -21.15
N PRO A 270 -1.09 11.23 -21.45
CA PRO A 270 0.33 11.51 -21.61
C PRO A 270 1.11 11.22 -20.33
N ALA A 271 2.24 10.53 -20.49
CA ALA A 271 3.16 10.18 -19.41
C ALA A 271 4.56 10.64 -19.79
N THR A 272 5.07 11.65 -19.10
CA THR A 272 6.39 12.25 -19.36
C THR A 272 7.47 11.41 -18.66
N PRO A 273 8.41 10.79 -19.40
CA PRO A 273 9.40 9.91 -18.78
C PRO A 273 10.39 10.69 -17.91
N LEU A 274 10.70 10.13 -16.74
CA LEU A 274 11.67 10.68 -15.79
C LEU A 274 12.83 9.72 -15.54
N VAL A 275 12.52 8.43 -15.39
CA VAL A 275 13.49 7.33 -15.31
C VAL A 275 12.81 6.03 -15.73
N TYR A 276 13.48 5.19 -16.50
CA TYR A 276 13.11 3.78 -16.70
C TYR A 276 14.28 3.04 -17.38
N TYR A 277 14.30 1.71 -17.24
CA TYR A 277 15.41 0.86 -17.67
C TYR A 277 14.88 -0.27 -18.57
N PRO A 278 14.83 -0.07 -19.90
CA PRO A 278 14.40 -1.13 -20.81
C PRO A 278 15.47 -2.24 -20.87
N SER A 279 15.12 -3.42 -21.40
CA SER A 279 16.03 -4.58 -21.47
C SER A 279 17.38 -4.33 -22.18
N LYS A 280 17.48 -3.32 -23.04
CA LYS A 280 18.73 -2.89 -23.70
C LYS A 280 19.58 -1.94 -22.87
N HIS A 281 19.01 -1.33 -21.83
CA HIS A 281 19.67 -0.37 -20.93
C HIS A 281 19.20 -0.60 -19.48
N PRO A 282 19.49 -1.78 -18.89
CA PRO A 282 19.06 -2.11 -17.54
C PRO A 282 19.77 -1.23 -16.48
N LEU A 283 19.22 -1.13 -15.26
CA LEU A 283 19.91 -0.44 -14.16
C LEU A 283 21.22 -1.16 -13.81
N ALA A 284 21.14 -2.50 -13.73
CA ALA A 284 22.22 -3.48 -13.69
C ALA A 284 21.70 -4.81 -14.26
N ASP A 285 22.59 -5.77 -14.56
CA ASP A 285 22.19 -7.06 -15.13
C ASP A 285 21.26 -7.84 -14.18
N TRP A 286 20.25 -8.49 -14.74
CA TRP A 286 19.15 -9.10 -13.98
C TRP A 286 19.61 -10.27 -13.10
N ASP A 287 20.56 -11.05 -13.58
CA ASP A 287 21.18 -12.19 -12.90
C ASP A 287 22.45 -11.81 -12.10
N SER A 288 22.65 -10.51 -11.81
CA SER A 288 23.79 -10.01 -11.04
C SER A 288 23.55 -9.95 -9.52
N THR A 289 24.63 -9.66 -8.78
CA THR A 289 24.60 -9.30 -7.35
C THR A 289 24.73 -7.79 -7.12
N SER A 290 24.31 -6.98 -8.09
CA SER A 290 24.45 -5.52 -8.01
C SER A 290 23.56 -4.92 -6.92
N PRO A 291 24.09 -4.00 -6.07
CA PRO A 291 23.30 -3.31 -5.04
C PRO A 291 22.28 -2.31 -5.62
N LEU A 292 22.32 -2.05 -6.94
CA LEU A 292 21.37 -1.18 -7.60
C LEU A 292 20.11 -1.92 -8.04
N PHE A 293 20.26 -3.14 -8.56
CA PHE A 293 19.18 -3.96 -9.09
C PHE A 293 19.65 -5.40 -9.35
N ASN A 294 18.77 -6.36 -9.10
CA ASN A 294 18.86 -7.75 -9.54
C ASN A 294 17.44 -8.34 -9.65
N GLY A 295 17.32 -9.57 -10.14
CA GLY A 295 16.04 -10.25 -10.39
C GLY A 295 15.19 -10.59 -9.16
N THR A 296 15.63 -10.25 -7.94
CA THR A 296 14.83 -10.32 -6.71
C THR A 296 14.42 -8.95 -6.16
N THR A 297 14.81 -7.88 -6.86
CA THR A 297 14.47 -6.51 -6.50
C THR A 297 12.99 -6.27 -6.72
N GLU A 298 12.31 -5.72 -5.71
CA GLU A 298 10.93 -5.27 -5.80
C GLU A 298 10.86 -3.83 -5.32
N MET A 299 10.07 -2.97 -5.98
CA MET A 299 9.85 -1.58 -5.56
C MET A 299 8.34 -1.33 -5.53
N ARG A 300 7.80 -1.06 -4.35
CA ARG A 300 6.35 -1.09 -4.10
C ARG A 300 5.76 0.26 -3.69
N GLY A 301 6.61 1.30 -3.54
CA GLY A 301 6.16 2.66 -3.28
C GLY A 301 7.18 3.70 -3.69
N VAL A 302 6.71 4.92 -3.96
CA VAL A 302 7.54 6.08 -4.28
C VAL A 302 7.11 7.29 -3.45
N VAL A 303 8.07 8.07 -2.95
CA VAL A 303 7.82 9.31 -2.21
C VAL A 303 8.73 10.41 -2.72
N PHE A 304 8.15 11.56 -3.05
CA PHE A 304 8.90 12.80 -3.25
C PHE A 304 8.59 13.75 -2.08
N HIS A 305 9.53 13.83 -1.14
CA HIS A 305 9.37 14.61 0.07
C HIS A 305 9.45 16.12 -0.23
N GLN A 306 8.54 16.91 0.34
CA GLN A 306 8.55 18.37 0.16
C GLN A 306 9.80 18.99 0.79
N GLY A 307 10.39 19.98 0.10
CA GLY A 307 11.56 20.71 0.60
C GLY A 307 12.90 20.03 0.33
N THR A 308 12.92 18.80 -0.21
CA THR A 308 14.14 18.15 -0.73
C THR A 308 14.17 18.19 -2.25
N ARG A 309 15.25 17.63 -2.80
CA ARG A 309 15.36 17.26 -4.23
C ARG A 309 15.45 15.75 -4.41
N SER A 310 14.76 14.97 -3.57
CA SER A 310 14.91 13.51 -3.53
C SER A 310 13.60 12.79 -3.76
N VAL A 311 13.59 11.94 -4.80
CA VAL A 311 12.57 10.92 -5.01
C VAL A 311 13.09 9.60 -4.47
N LEU A 312 12.37 9.00 -3.54
CA LEU A 312 12.73 7.77 -2.85
C LEU A 312 11.81 6.63 -3.27
N PHE A 313 12.37 5.51 -3.71
CA PHE A 313 11.65 4.26 -3.91
C PHE A 313 11.88 3.35 -2.71
N PHE A 314 10.83 2.64 -2.29
CA PHE A 314 10.88 1.71 -1.17
C PHE A 314 10.47 0.30 -1.61
N GLY A 315 11.17 -0.71 -1.09
CA GLY A 315 10.87 -2.09 -1.44
C GLY A 315 11.79 -3.11 -0.78
N ARG A 316 12.12 -4.16 -1.53
CA ARG A 316 12.92 -5.32 -1.13
C ARG A 316 14.10 -5.48 -2.09
N HIS A 317 15.26 -5.86 -1.56
CA HIS A 317 16.42 -6.25 -2.35
C HIS A 317 17.07 -7.51 -1.76
N GLY A 318 17.47 -8.45 -2.62
CA GLY A 318 18.28 -9.61 -2.24
C GLY A 318 19.77 -9.29 -2.34
N LEU A 319 20.52 -9.64 -1.30
CA LEU A 319 21.94 -9.31 -1.13
C LEU A 319 22.88 -10.46 -1.54
N GLY A 320 22.34 -11.67 -1.71
CA GLY A 320 23.11 -12.86 -2.06
C GLY A 320 23.37 -13.05 -3.55
N THR A 321 24.01 -14.16 -3.88
CA THR A 321 24.20 -14.60 -5.28
C THR A 321 22.86 -14.90 -5.92
N PHE A 322 22.60 -14.30 -7.09
CA PHE A 322 21.40 -14.58 -7.86
C PHE A 322 21.31 -16.07 -8.26
N CYS A 323 20.10 -16.62 -8.21
CA CYS A 323 19.77 -17.96 -8.65
C CYS A 323 18.34 -18.01 -9.20
N TYR A 324 18.07 -18.92 -10.13
CA TYR A 324 16.72 -19.22 -10.61
C TYR A 324 16.46 -20.73 -10.55
N GLY A 325 15.35 -21.11 -9.93
CA GLY A 325 15.01 -22.50 -9.63
C GLY A 325 14.12 -22.61 -8.38
N PRO A 326 13.89 -23.80 -7.82
CA PRO A 326 13.25 -23.98 -6.52
C PRO A 326 14.19 -23.63 -5.37
N GLY A 327 13.67 -22.95 -4.36
CA GLY A 327 14.40 -22.63 -3.13
C GLY A 327 14.61 -23.83 -2.20
N THR A 328 15.64 -23.77 -1.36
CA THR A 328 15.95 -24.79 -0.34
C THR A 328 16.64 -24.16 0.88
N SER A 329 16.23 -24.60 2.07
CA SER A 329 16.92 -24.31 3.35
C SER A 329 18.16 -25.18 3.57
N ASP A 330 18.30 -26.29 2.82
CA ASP A 330 19.48 -27.17 2.85
C ASP A 330 20.60 -26.61 1.95
N ALA A 331 21.67 -26.13 2.57
CA ALA A 331 22.85 -25.59 1.90
C ALA A 331 23.64 -26.64 1.09
N ALA A 332 23.53 -27.93 1.40
CA ALA A 332 24.23 -28.98 0.64
C ALA A 332 23.58 -29.25 -0.73
N LYS A 333 22.29 -28.93 -0.88
CA LYS A 333 21.58 -28.95 -2.17
C LYS A 333 21.89 -27.73 -3.05
N ALA A 334 22.38 -26.63 -2.47
CA ALA A 334 22.57 -25.37 -3.18
C ALA A 334 23.39 -25.55 -4.47
N GLY A 335 22.84 -25.12 -5.60
CA GLY A 335 23.46 -25.27 -6.90
C GLY A 335 23.57 -26.70 -7.40
N GLN A 336 22.91 -27.70 -6.81
CA GLN A 336 22.74 -29.04 -7.39
C GLN A 336 21.51 -29.06 -8.33
N PRO A 337 21.41 -30.01 -9.28
CA PRO A 337 20.19 -30.18 -10.08
C PRO A 337 18.96 -30.39 -9.19
N ALA A 338 17.88 -29.68 -9.51
CA ALA A 338 16.59 -29.86 -8.86
C ALA A 338 15.89 -31.14 -9.35
N GLU A 339 14.80 -31.53 -8.70
CA GLU A 339 13.95 -32.63 -9.18
C GLU A 339 13.47 -32.34 -10.62
N GLY A 340 13.58 -33.34 -11.51
CA GLY A 340 13.35 -33.16 -12.95
C GLY A 340 14.55 -32.60 -13.74
N GLY A 341 15.62 -32.14 -13.09
CA GLY A 341 16.94 -31.88 -13.69
C GLY A 341 17.07 -30.64 -14.58
N VAL A 342 16.00 -29.86 -14.77
CA VAL A 342 16.01 -28.64 -15.61
C VAL A 342 16.57 -27.45 -14.85
N ASP A 343 16.09 -27.21 -13.63
CA ASP A 343 16.54 -26.12 -12.77
C ASP A 343 17.63 -26.59 -11.78
N ARG A 344 18.20 -25.65 -11.03
CA ARG A 344 19.11 -25.93 -9.91
C ARG A 344 18.46 -25.45 -8.61
N TRP A 345 18.73 -26.13 -7.51
CA TRP A 345 18.29 -25.68 -6.19
C TRP A 345 18.96 -24.35 -5.81
N CYS A 346 18.17 -23.37 -5.40
CA CYS A 346 18.64 -22.08 -4.91
C CYS A 346 18.69 -22.09 -3.39
N TYR A 347 19.82 -21.70 -2.78
CA TYR A 347 19.85 -21.57 -1.32
C TYR A 347 18.98 -20.37 -0.89
N ASP A 348 17.87 -20.67 -0.25
CA ASP A 348 16.92 -19.68 0.23
C ASP A 348 16.10 -20.29 1.39
N PRO A 349 16.56 -20.12 2.65
CA PRO A 349 15.81 -20.54 3.82
C PRO A 349 14.45 -19.84 3.98
N SER A 350 14.19 -18.74 3.26
CA SER A 350 12.95 -17.96 3.39
C SER A 350 11.79 -18.46 2.52
N THR A 351 12.07 -19.25 1.48
CA THR A 351 11.04 -19.79 0.58
C THR A 351 11.53 -20.98 -0.24
N GLU A 352 10.72 -22.04 -0.29
CA GLU A 352 10.95 -23.24 -1.13
C GLU A 352 10.32 -23.10 -2.53
N SER A 353 9.63 -21.98 -2.81
CA SER A 353 8.96 -21.75 -4.09
C SER A 353 9.95 -21.69 -5.25
N LYS A 354 9.51 -22.06 -6.47
CA LYS A 354 10.29 -21.83 -7.69
C LYS A 354 10.20 -20.37 -8.12
N GLY A 355 11.34 -19.71 -8.28
CA GLY A 355 11.42 -18.32 -8.74
C GLY A 355 12.83 -17.78 -8.86
N THR A 356 12.97 -16.47 -8.69
CA THR A 356 14.25 -15.78 -8.53
C THR A 356 14.63 -15.73 -7.05
N HIS A 357 15.90 -16.01 -6.76
CA HIS A 357 16.44 -16.06 -5.41
C HIS A 357 17.77 -15.29 -5.31
N ALA A 358 18.00 -14.63 -4.18
CA ALA A 358 19.23 -13.92 -3.82
C ALA A 358 19.26 -13.68 -2.30
N TYR A 359 18.89 -14.69 -1.52
CA TYR A 359 18.90 -14.66 -0.05
C TYR A 359 20.30 -14.28 0.49
N PRO A 360 20.42 -13.43 1.53
CA PRO A 360 19.35 -12.85 2.35
C PRO A 360 18.67 -11.63 1.73
N TYR A 361 17.40 -11.41 2.08
CA TYR A 361 16.63 -10.22 1.68
C TYR A 361 16.63 -9.14 2.76
N THR A 362 16.52 -7.89 2.32
CA THR A 362 16.40 -6.72 3.20
C THR A 362 15.39 -5.72 2.64
N TYR A 363 14.78 -4.92 3.51
CA TYR A 363 14.05 -3.72 3.08
C TYR A 363 15.06 -2.71 2.53
N TYR A 364 14.73 -2.04 1.44
CA TYR A 364 15.72 -1.25 0.71
C TYR A 364 15.12 0.04 0.15
N VAL A 365 15.98 1.05 0.05
CA VAL A 365 15.64 2.39 -0.45
C VAL A 365 16.58 2.75 -1.60
N TRP A 366 16.00 3.28 -2.68
CA TRP A 366 16.74 3.86 -3.81
C TRP A 366 16.41 5.34 -3.91
N ALA A 367 17.43 6.20 -3.85
CA ALA A 367 17.26 7.65 -3.82
C ALA A 367 17.77 8.30 -5.11
N TYR A 368 16.89 9.05 -5.78
CA TYR A 368 17.13 9.72 -7.06
C TYR A 368 17.09 11.24 -6.89
N ASP A 369 18.01 11.97 -7.55
CA ASP A 369 18.02 13.44 -7.55
C ASP A 369 16.95 13.93 -8.53
N ALA A 370 16.00 14.73 -8.05
CA ALA A 370 14.93 15.28 -8.87
C ALA A 370 15.45 16.21 -9.99
N ASN A 371 16.67 16.74 -9.88
CA ASN A 371 17.34 17.46 -10.98
C ASN A 371 17.68 16.55 -12.16
N ASP A 372 18.10 15.31 -11.89
CA ASP A 372 18.41 14.35 -12.96
C ASP A 372 17.14 13.89 -13.67
N LEU A 373 16.05 13.73 -12.91
CA LEU A 373 14.72 13.45 -13.46
C LEU A 373 14.19 14.62 -14.31
N ALA A 374 14.40 15.87 -13.86
CA ALA A 374 14.07 17.06 -14.64
C ALA A 374 14.92 17.16 -15.92
N ALA A 375 16.21 16.82 -15.85
CA ALA A 375 17.12 16.79 -16.99
C ALA A 375 16.68 15.76 -18.06
N VAL A 376 16.05 14.64 -17.67
CA VAL A 376 15.42 13.71 -18.63
C VAL A 376 14.22 14.34 -19.32
N LYS A 377 13.32 14.98 -18.55
CA LYS A 377 12.14 15.66 -19.09
C LYS A 377 12.50 16.82 -20.03
N ASP A 378 13.59 17.53 -19.76
CA ASP A 378 14.14 18.59 -20.63
C ASP A 378 15.07 18.06 -21.75
N GLY A 379 15.17 16.74 -21.94
CA GLY A 379 15.89 16.10 -23.05
C GLY A 379 17.43 16.10 -22.95
N GLN A 380 17.98 16.41 -21.78
CA GLN A 380 19.43 16.51 -21.52
C GLN A 380 20.05 15.16 -21.11
N LYS A 381 19.23 14.20 -20.67
CA LYS A 381 19.63 12.81 -20.31
C LYS A 381 18.63 11.82 -20.90
N ALA A 382 19.07 10.61 -21.25
CA ALA A 382 18.12 9.53 -21.51
C ALA A 382 17.56 8.97 -20.19
N PRO A 383 16.33 8.42 -20.16
CA PRO A 383 15.70 7.90 -18.93
C PRO A 383 16.51 6.83 -18.20
N TRP A 384 17.34 6.05 -18.91
CA TRP A 384 18.17 4.98 -18.37
C TRP A 384 19.59 5.43 -17.94
N ASP A 385 19.99 6.66 -18.30
CA ASP A 385 21.27 7.24 -17.90
C ASP A 385 21.24 7.74 -16.45
N VAL A 386 20.06 8.02 -15.92
CA VAL A 386 19.87 8.36 -14.51
C VAL A 386 20.12 7.12 -13.66
N LYS A 387 20.83 7.28 -12.54
CA LYS A 387 21.11 6.24 -11.54
C LYS A 387 20.75 6.82 -10.16
N PRO A 388 20.43 5.99 -9.15
CA PRO A 388 20.23 6.50 -7.80
C PRO A 388 21.55 7.08 -7.29
N TYR A 389 21.52 8.24 -6.64
CA TYR A 389 22.73 8.84 -6.03
C TYR A 389 23.15 8.12 -4.74
N ALA A 390 22.19 7.43 -4.11
CA ALA A 390 22.42 6.61 -2.93
C ALA A 390 21.39 5.48 -2.86
N THR A 391 21.80 4.38 -2.26
CA THR A 391 20.95 3.25 -1.89
C THR A 391 21.30 2.82 -0.47
N TRP A 392 20.34 2.30 0.29
CA TRP A 392 20.59 1.79 1.64
C TRP A 392 19.56 0.76 2.10
N PRO A 393 19.97 -0.20 2.96
CA PRO A 393 19.02 -1.05 3.67
C PRO A 393 18.24 -0.24 4.71
N LEU A 394 17.00 -0.64 4.94
CA LEU A 394 16.12 -0.14 5.98
C LEU A 394 15.88 -1.24 7.01
N VAL A 395 15.97 -0.90 8.31
CA VAL A 395 15.71 -1.85 9.40
C VAL A 395 14.36 -1.52 10.02
N LEU A 396 13.48 -2.53 10.12
CA LEU A 396 12.14 -2.40 10.71
C LEU A 396 12.07 -3.21 12.02
N PRO A 397 11.42 -2.72 13.09
CA PRO A 397 11.45 -3.41 14.40
C PRO A 397 10.85 -4.82 14.47
N PHE A 398 10.16 -5.27 13.41
CA PHE A 398 9.54 -6.60 13.30
C PHE A 398 10.12 -7.40 12.12
N SER A 399 11.32 -7.05 11.63
CA SER A 399 11.99 -7.80 10.56
C SER A 399 12.61 -9.09 11.08
N GLU A 400 12.39 -10.20 10.38
CA GLU A 400 13.13 -11.45 10.56
C GLU A 400 14.40 -11.43 9.67
N GLU A 401 15.50 -12.03 10.14
CA GLU A 401 16.78 -11.98 9.41
C GLU A 401 16.67 -12.69 8.05
N GLY A 402 17.05 -12.00 6.98
CA GLY A 402 16.98 -12.53 5.61
C GLY A 402 15.59 -12.56 4.99
N HIS A 403 14.54 -12.15 5.71
CA HIS A 403 13.17 -12.01 5.21
C HIS A 403 12.80 -10.52 5.10
N ALA A 404 12.28 -10.10 3.95
CA ALA A 404 11.75 -8.75 3.76
C ALA A 404 10.63 -8.73 2.73
N VAL A 405 9.45 -8.25 3.13
CA VAL A 405 8.29 -8.07 2.25
C VAL A 405 7.71 -6.70 2.52
N LEU A 406 7.87 -5.77 1.59
CA LEU A 406 7.28 -4.43 1.68
C LEU A 406 6.11 -4.31 0.71
N ASN A 407 4.92 -3.98 1.21
CA ASN A 407 3.68 -4.01 0.43
C ASN A 407 3.31 -2.65 -0.20
N GLY A 408 3.87 -1.55 0.31
CA GLY A 408 3.71 -0.23 -0.31
C GLY A 408 4.23 0.92 0.54
N ALA A 409 4.20 2.12 -0.04
CA ALA A 409 4.48 3.38 0.66
C ALA A 409 3.42 4.43 0.34
N ALA A 410 3.07 5.26 1.32
CA ALA A 410 2.25 6.47 1.14
C ALA A 410 2.90 7.67 1.84
N TYR A 411 2.54 8.89 1.42
CA TYR A 411 3.14 10.13 1.91
C TYR A 411 2.06 11.17 2.25
N ASP A 412 2.22 11.79 3.41
CA ASP A 412 1.45 12.95 3.86
C ASP A 412 2.30 14.23 3.66
N PRO A 413 2.00 15.05 2.63
CA PRO A 413 2.77 16.26 2.34
C PRO A 413 2.57 17.40 3.35
N GLU A 414 1.49 17.36 4.16
CA GLU A 414 1.21 18.41 5.15
C GLU A 414 2.03 18.24 6.43
N THR A 415 2.47 17.01 6.72
CA THR A 415 3.20 16.69 7.96
C THR A 415 4.59 16.10 7.70
N GLY A 416 4.90 15.75 6.46
CA GLY A 416 6.15 15.09 6.09
C GLY A 416 6.22 13.62 6.49
N ARG A 417 5.16 13.04 7.07
CA ARG A 417 5.09 11.62 7.43
C ARG A 417 5.05 10.74 6.18
N LEU A 418 5.78 9.64 6.21
CA LEU A 418 5.69 8.58 5.22
C LEU A 418 5.38 7.25 5.92
N PHE A 419 4.45 6.52 5.31
CA PHE A 419 3.84 5.30 5.83
C PHE A 419 4.34 4.13 4.98
N LEU A 420 4.94 3.12 5.60
CA LEU A 420 5.47 1.94 4.93
C LEU A 420 4.74 0.70 5.45
N SER A 421 4.17 -0.13 4.56
CA SER A 421 3.55 -1.39 4.96
C SER A 421 4.56 -2.52 4.95
N GLN A 422 4.97 -2.99 6.12
CA GLN A 422 5.64 -4.29 6.27
C GLN A 422 4.59 -5.39 6.08
N GLY A 423 4.76 -6.23 5.06
CA GLY A 423 4.01 -7.49 4.94
C GLY A 423 4.44 -8.47 6.02
N PHE A 424 3.51 -9.28 6.51
CA PHE A 424 3.75 -10.30 7.54
C PHE A 424 4.34 -9.80 8.87
N GLY A 425 4.23 -8.50 9.16
CA GLY A 425 4.75 -7.91 10.40
C GLY A 425 4.00 -8.36 11.67
N ASP A 426 2.80 -8.93 11.53
CA ASP A 426 1.96 -9.41 12.62
C ASP A 426 1.26 -10.72 12.19
N GLY A 427 2.06 -11.77 11.99
CA GLY A 427 1.60 -13.04 11.42
C GLY A 427 1.24 -12.88 9.95
N GLU A 428 -0.01 -13.15 9.58
CA GLU A 428 -0.50 -12.91 8.21
C GLU A 428 -0.80 -11.42 7.93
N LEU A 429 -0.88 -10.58 8.97
CA LEU A 429 -1.27 -9.17 8.85
C LEU A 429 -0.06 -8.25 8.60
N PRO A 430 -0.27 -7.15 7.86
CA PRO A 430 0.74 -6.11 7.73
C PRO A 430 0.85 -5.23 8.98
N VAL A 431 2.04 -4.66 9.19
CA VAL A 431 2.29 -3.58 10.15
C VAL A 431 2.63 -2.30 9.39
N ILE A 432 2.01 -1.18 9.78
CA ILE A 432 2.27 0.11 9.15
C ILE A 432 3.29 0.87 10.00
N HIS A 433 4.46 1.10 9.42
CA HIS A 433 5.54 1.89 9.99
C HIS A 433 5.40 3.34 9.57
N VAL A 434 5.71 4.26 10.48
CA VAL A 434 5.70 5.70 10.23
C VAL A 434 7.09 6.25 10.48
N PHE A 435 7.56 7.01 9.50
CA PHE A 435 8.80 7.76 9.57
C PHE A 435 8.51 9.24 9.22
N THR A 436 9.45 10.13 9.53
CA THR A 436 9.57 11.46 8.93
C THR A 436 10.93 11.58 8.22
N ILE A 437 11.10 12.63 7.41
CA ILE A 437 12.42 13.00 6.89
C ILE A 437 12.84 14.33 7.52
N GLN A 438 13.97 14.32 8.22
CA GLN A 438 14.55 15.50 8.85
C GLN A 438 15.75 15.99 8.01
N THR A 439 15.67 17.23 7.55
CA THR A 439 16.59 17.84 6.56
C THR A 439 17.54 18.88 7.14
N ARG A 440 17.64 18.96 8.48
CA ARG A 440 18.48 19.89 9.25
C ARG A 440 19.01 19.20 10.49
#